data_AF-A0A969XKR9-F1
#
_entry.id   AF-A0A969XKR9-F1
#
_cell.length_a   1.000
_cell.length_b   1.000
_cell.length_c   1.000
_cell.angle_alpha   90.00
_cell.angle_beta   90.00
_cell.angle_gamma   90.00
#
_symmetry.space_group_name_H-M   'P 1'
#
loop_
_entity.id
_entity.type
_entity.pdbx_description
1 polymer ?
#
loop_
_entity_poly.entity_id
_entity_poly.type
_entity_poly.pdbx_seq_one_letter_code
_entity_poly.pdbx_strand_id
1 'polypeptide(L)' 'MIGVFDSGVGGLSILRALYRALPEQDYLYVADSAHCPYGARSAEEIRRLSLGIGRYLEAEGATVVVVACNTAS' A
#
# COMPACT_ATOMS: atom_id res chain seq x y z
N MET A 1 -10.19 -8.19 -6.05
CA MET A 1 -8.79 -7.73 -6.11
C MET A 1 -8.39 -7.13 -4.78
N ILE A 2 -7.20 -7.45 -4.27
CA ILE A 2 -6.61 -6.88 -3.06
C ILE A 2 -5.61 -5.80 -3.48
N GLY A 3 -5.86 -4.55 -3.07
CA GLY A 3 -4.89 -3.47 -3.19
C GLY A 3 -3.88 -3.53 -2.05
N VAL A 4 -2.60 -3.38 -2.36
CA VAL A 4 -1.53 -3.33 -1.36
C VAL A 4 -0.73 -2.05 -1.61
N PHE A 5 -0.48 -1.27 -0.57
CA PHE A 5 0.40 -0.11 -0.71
C PHE A 5 1.50 -0.04 0.34
N ASP A 6 2.65 0.48 -0.08
CA ASP A 6 3.78 0.82 0.78
C ASP A 6 4.39 2.16 0.34
N SER A 7 5.12 2.81 1.25
CA SER A 7 5.93 3.99 0.94
C SER A 7 7.10 3.70 -0.02
N GLY A 8 7.40 2.43 -0.31
CA GLY A 8 8.47 2.03 -1.22
C GLY A 8 8.41 0.54 -1.57
N VAL A 9 9.58 -0.11 -1.67
CA VAL A 9 9.71 -1.54 -2.02
C VAL A 9 9.73 -2.48 -0.80
N GLY A 10 9.72 -1.95 0.43
CA GLY A 10 9.81 -2.74 1.66
C GLY A 10 8.60 -3.66 1.86
N GLY A 11 7.43 -3.22 1.38
CA GLY A 11 6.16 -3.92 1.41
C GLY A 11 6.09 -5.16 0.53
N LEU A 12 7.07 -5.41 -0.35
CA LEU A 12 7.12 -6.64 -1.16
C LEU A 12 7.23 -7.91 -0.30
N SER A 13 7.78 -7.81 0.90
CA SER A 13 7.82 -8.91 1.87
C SER A 13 6.41 -9.32 2.33
N ILE A 14 5.54 -8.34 2.57
CA ILE A 14 4.12 -8.53 2.91
C ILE A 14 3.35 -9.06 1.70
N LEU A 15 3.56 -8.48 0.51
CA LEU A 15 2.95 -8.98 -0.71
C LEU A 15 3.29 -10.46 -0.96
N ARG A 16 4.55 -10.86 -0.73
CA ARG A 16 4.99 -12.26 -0.84
C ARG A 16 4.27 -13.17 0.16
N ALA A 17 4.04 -12.70 1.39
CA ALA A 17 3.28 -13.45 2.39
C ALA A 17 1.81 -13.61 1.98
N LEU A 18 1.20 -12.55 1.43
CA LEU A 18 -0.16 -12.57 0.91
C LEU A 18 -0.31 -13.58 -0.23
N TYR A 19 0.58 -13.56 -1.22
CA TYR A 19 0.57 -14.54 -2.32
C TYR A 19 0.67 -15.99 -1.84
N ARG A 20 1.39 -16.25 -0.75
CA ARG A 20 1.49 -17.61 -0.18
C ARG A 20 0.22 -18.03 0.54
N ALA A 21 -0.43 -17.09 1.23
CA ALA A 21 -1.63 -17.37 2.03
C ALA A 21 -2.91 -17.43 1.17
N LEU A 22 -2.98 -16.61 0.12
CA LEU A 22 -4.16 -16.39 -0.71
C LEU A 22 -3.79 -16.39 -2.21
N PRO A 23 -3.25 -17.50 -2.76
CA PRO A 23 -2.69 -17.54 -4.11
C PRO A 23 -3.70 -17.28 -5.23
N GLU A 24 -5.00 -17.47 -4.97
CA GLU A 24 -6.07 -17.30 -5.96
C GLU A 24 -6.58 -15.85 -6.07
N GLN A 25 -6.06 -14.93 -5.26
CA GLN A 25 -6.49 -13.52 -5.31
C GLN A 25 -5.67 -12.73 -6.33
N ASP A 26 -6.33 -11.80 -7.00
CA ASP A 26 -5.65 -10.76 -7.79
C ASP A 26 -5.13 -9.66 -6.88
N TYR A 27 -3.91 -9.19 -7.16
CA TYR A 27 -3.25 -8.14 -6.38
C TYR A 27 -2.85 -6.95 -7.25
N LEU A 28 -3.06 -5.76 -6.71
CA LEU A 28 -2.48 -4.52 -7.23
C LEU A 28 -1.58 -3.92 -6.16
N TYR A 29 -0.27 -3.86 -6.43
CA TYR A 29 0.71 -3.29 -5.51
C TYR A 29 1.12 -1.88 -5.95
N VAL A 30 1.05 -0.92 -5.02
CA VAL A 30 1.47 0.47 -5.24
C VAL A 30 2.61 0.82 -4.28
N ALA A 31 3.75 1.20 -4.85
CA ALA A 31 4.86 1.79 -4.10
C ALA A 31 4.89 3.30 -4.32
N ASP A 32 4.69 4.08 -3.26
CA ASP A 32 4.85 5.54 -3.32
C ASP A 32 6.31 5.98 -3.19
N SER A 33 7.15 5.46 -4.10
CA SER A 33 8.58 5.74 -4.12
C SER A 33 8.89 7.24 -4.31
N ALA A 34 7.97 8.01 -4.91
CA ALA A 34 8.13 9.44 -5.11
C ALA A 34 8.15 10.23 -3.79
N HIS A 35 7.43 9.75 -2.77
CA HIS A 35 7.36 10.38 -1.46
C HIS A 35 8.13 9.59 -0.38
N CYS A 36 8.88 8.55 -0.75
CA CYS A 36 9.75 7.83 0.17
C CYS A 36 10.91 8.71 0.70
N PRO A 37 11.34 8.58 1.98
CA PRO A 37 10.72 7.81 3.06
C PRO A 37 9.62 8.61 3.77
N TYR A 38 8.56 7.90 4.21
CA TYR A 38 7.47 8.54 4.96
C TYR A 38 7.88 9.00 6.36
N GLY A 39 8.88 8.36 6.98
CA GLY A 39 9.28 8.65 8.36
C GLY A 39 9.80 10.08 8.61
N ALA A 40 10.17 10.82 7.57
CA ALA A 40 10.60 12.21 7.68
C ALA A 40 9.45 13.23 7.49
N ARG A 41 8.22 12.75 7.23
CA ARG A 41 7.06 13.58 6.88
C ARG A 41 6.14 13.81 8.05
N SER A 42 5.30 14.84 7.94
CA SER A 42 4.27 15.10 8.95
C SER A 42 3.16 14.05 8.88
N ALA A 43 2.51 13.79 10.00
CA ALA A 43 1.38 12.86 10.05
C ALA A 43 0.23 13.28 9.12
N GLU A 44 0.01 14.58 8.96
CA GLU A 44 -1.01 15.12 8.04
C GLU A 44 -0.67 14.81 6.57
N GLU A 45 0.61 14.98 6.20
CA GLU A 45 1.08 14.67 4.85
C GLU A 45 0.97 13.18 4.56
N ILE A 46 1.40 12.32 5.49
CA ILE A 46 1.28 10.86 5.39
C ILE A 46 -0.20 10.48 5.22
N ARG A 47 -1.10 11.03 6.04
CA ARG A 47 -2.54 10.75 5.94
C ARG A 47 -3.10 11.13 4.58
N ARG A 48 -2.72 12.30 4.04
CA ARG A 48 -3.17 12.77 2.72
C ARG A 48 -2.68 11.85 1.59
N LEU A 49 -1.41 11.44 1.64
CA LEU A 49 -0.82 10.53 0.66
C LEU A 49 -1.52 9.15 0.72
N SER A 50 -1.63 8.56 1.91
CA SER A 50 -2.29 7.27 2.12
C SER A 50 -3.75 7.27 1.65
N LEU A 51 -4.51 8.33 1.94
CA LEU A 51 -5.89 8.46 1.45
C LEU A 51 -5.97 8.63 -0.07
N GLY A 52 -4.99 9.30 -0.69
CA GLY A 52 -4.89 9.41 -2.14
C GLY A 52 -4.68 8.04 -2.80
N ILE A 53 -3.73 7.26 -2.28
CA ILE A 53 -3.44 5.91 -2.76
C ILE A 53 -4.62 4.97 -2.52
N GLY A 54 -5.28 5.07 -1.36
CA GLY A 54 -6.49 4.30 -1.06
C GLY A 54 -7.61 4.53 -2.08
N ARG A 55 -7.87 5.80 -2.43
CA ARG A 55 -8.86 6.15 -3.48
C ARG A 55 -8.44 5.66 -4.87
N TYR A 56 -7.15 5.68 -5.18
CA TYR A 56 -6.65 5.12 -6.43
C TYR A 56 -6.90 3.60 -6.50
N LEU A 57 -6.56 2.87 -5.44
CA LEU A 57 -6.80 1.42 -5.35
C LEU A 57 -8.29 1.07 -5.44
N GLU A 58 -9.14 1.85 -4.79
CA GLU A 58 -10.60 1.70 -4.88
C GLU A 58 -11.09 1.90 -6.32
N ALA A 59 -10.60 2.94 -7.02
CA ALA A 59 -10.97 3.20 -8.42
C ALA A 59 -10.52 2.09 -9.39
N GLU A 60 -9.40 1.43 -9.09
CA GLU A 60 -8.92 0.25 -9.83
C GLU A 60 -9.71 -1.04 -9.51
N GLY A 61 -10.64 -0.99 -8.55
CA GLY A 61 -11.51 -2.12 -8.18
C GLY A 61 -11.02 -2.96 -7.01
N ALA A 62 -10.14 -2.43 -6.15
CA ALA A 62 -9.73 -3.10 -4.93
C ALA A 62 -10.92 -3.17 -3.95
N THR A 63 -11.27 -4.38 -3.51
CA THR A 63 -12.32 -4.61 -2.51
C THR A 63 -11.78 -4.61 -1.08
N VAL A 64 -10.47 -4.81 -0.94
CA VAL A 64 -9.71 -4.75 0.31
C VAL A 64 -8.41 -4.01 0.04
N VAL A 65 -8.02 -3.10 0.95
CA VAL A 65 -6.74 -2.39 0.89
C VAL A 65 -5.87 -2.80 2.09
N VAL A 66 -4.64 -3.22 1.81
CA VAL A 66 -3.61 -3.56 2.80
C VAL A 66 -2.55 -2.48 2.82
N VAL A 67 -2.32 -1.90 4.00
CA VAL A 67 -1.21 -0.97 4.25
C VAL A 67 0.01 -1.77 4.70
N ALA A 68 0.99 -1.93 3.81
CA ALA A 68 2.22 -2.68 4.08
C ALA A 68 3.34 -1.82 4.69
N CYS A 69 3.15 -0.50 4.78
CA CYS A 69 4.08 0.42 5.41
C CYS A 69 3.81 0.54 6.91
N ASN A 70 4.73 0.09 7.77
CA ASN A 70 4.60 0.23 9.22
C ASN A 70 4.52 1.70 9.70
N THR A 71 5.03 2.65 8.90
CA THR A 71 4.99 4.09 9.21
C THR A 71 3.70 4.76 8.75
N ALA A 72 2.93 4.11 7.86
CA ALA A 72 1.67 4.64 7.34
C ALA A 72 0.42 3.99 7.97
N SER A 73 0.61 2.93 8.76
CA SER A 73 -0.43 2.21 9.51
C SER A 73 -0.80 2.85 10.83
#